data_AF-R6C2G8-F1
#
_entry.id   AF-R6C2G8-F1
#
_cell.length_a   1.000
_cell.length_b   1.000
_cell.length_c   1.000
_cell.angle_alpha   90.00
_cell.angle_beta   90.00
_cell.angle_gamma   90.00
#
_symmetry.space_group_name_H-M   'P 1'
#
loop_
_entity.id
_entity.type
_entity.pdbx_description
1 polymer ?
#
loop_
_entity_poly.entity_id
_entity_poly.type
_entity_poly.pdbx_seq_one_letter_code
_entity_poly.pdbx_strand_id
1 'polypeptide(L)' 'MLTWITENIATIIITLILVLVVIAIIKSMIKDKKAGKSSCGGSCSHCAMGGTCHKH' A
#
# COMPACT_ATOMS: atom_id res chain seq x y z
N MET A 1 -11.44 18.98 29.63
CA MET A 1 -10.41 18.88 28.57
C MET A 1 -9.92 17.45 28.39
N LEU A 2 -9.50 16.75 29.47
CA LEU A 2 -9.09 15.33 29.40
C LEU A 2 -10.26 14.35 29.18
N THR A 3 -11.48 14.72 29.59
CA THR A 3 -12.70 13.90 29.43
C THR A 3 -13.04 13.61 27.97
N TRP A 4 -12.87 14.58 27.09
CA TRP A 4 -13.07 14.40 25.64
C TRP A 4 -12.08 13.37 25.05
N ILE A 5 -10.83 13.34 25.53
CA ILE A 5 -9.83 12.34 25.08
C ILE A 5 -10.28 10.95 25.52
N THR A 6 -10.70 10.81 26.78
CA THR A 6 -11.11 9.50 27.32
C THR A 6 -12.40 8.98 26.68
N GLU A 7 -13.35 9.84 26.33
CA GLU A 7 -14.59 9.45 25.64
C GLU A 7 -14.33 9.00 24.19
N ASN A 8 -13.31 9.58 23.54
CA ASN A 8 -12.98 9.28 22.14
C ASN A 8 -11.74 8.37 21.99
N ILE A 9 -11.25 7.79 23.09
CA ILE A 9 -9.99 7.03 23.09
C ILE A 9 -10.05 5.82 22.16
N ALA A 10 -11.21 5.14 22.10
CA ALA A 10 -11.43 4.01 21.20
C ALA A 10 -11.33 4.45 19.73
N THR A 11 -11.97 5.56 19.36
CA THR A 11 -11.91 6.12 18.01
C THR A 11 -10.49 6.52 17.62
N ILE A 12 -9.74 7.13 18.54
CA ILE A 12 -8.34 7.50 18.32
C ILE A 12 -7.48 6.25 18.06
N ILE A 13 -7.67 5.19 18.84
CA ILE A 13 -6.94 3.93 18.66
C ILE A 13 -7.25 3.30 17.29
N ILE A 14 -8.53 3.22 16.91
CA ILE A 14 -8.96 2.63 15.63
C ILE A 14 -8.38 3.43 14.45
N THR A 15 -8.46 4.76 14.51
CA THR A 15 -7.91 5.61 13.45
C THR A 15 -6.39 5.49 13.33
N LEU A 16 -5.66 5.39 14.45
CA LEU A 16 -4.22 5.11 14.44
C LEU A 16 -3.88 3.78 13.77
N ILE A 17 -4.62 2.71 14.08
CA ILE A 17 -4.42 1.40 13.44
C ILE A 17 -4.67 1.50 11.93
N LEU A 18 -5.76 2.14 11.51
CA LEU A 18 -6.06 2.33 10.09
C LEU A 18 -4.95 3.12 9.37
N VAL A 19 -4.43 4.18 9.99
CA VAL A 19 -3.32 4.97 9.44
C VAL A 19 -2.07 4.10 9.28
N LEU A 20 -1.74 3.26 10.27
CA LEU A 20 -0.60 2.35 10.17
C LEU A 20 -0.76 1.34 9.03
N VAL A 21 -1.96 0.79 8.83
CA VAL A 21 -2.26 -0.12 7.71
C VAL A 21 -2.07 0.59 6.36
N VAL A 22 -2.60 1.80 6.21
CA VAL A 22 -2.44 2.59 4.97
C VAL A 22 -0.95 2.87 4.69
N ILE A 23 -0.18 3.26 5.71
CA ILE A 23 1.26 3.47 5.59
C ILE A 23 1.97 2.18 5.17
N ALA A 24 1.60 1.04 5.74
CA ALA A 24 2.18 -0.26 5.38
C ALA A 24 1.91 -0.62 3.91
N ILE A 25 0.69 -0.40 3.42
CA ILE A 25 0.31 -0.59 2.01
C ILE A 25 1.12 0.34 1.11
N ILE A 26 1.21 1.63 1.43
CA ILE A 26 1.99 2.58 0.62
C ILE A 26 3.47 2.17 0.57
N LYS A 27 4.04 1.74 1.71
CA LYS A 27 5.42 1.25 1.77
C LYS A 27 5.61 -0.01 0.93
N SER A 28 4.66 -0.95 0.93
CA SER A 28 4.75 -2.14 0.07
C SER A 28 4.69 -1.74 -1.40
N MET A 29 3.76 -0.86 -1.80
CA MET A 29 3.66 -0.35 -3.16
C MET A 29 4.95 0.36 -3.63
N ILE A 30 5.57 1.18 -2.77
CA ILE A 30 6.83 1.86 -3.09
C ILE A 30 7.96 0.83 -3.27
N LYS A 31 8.04 -0.16 -2.37
CA LYS A 31 9.03 -1.24 -2.47
C LYS A 31 8.84 -2.04 -3.76
N ASP A 32 7.60 -2.37 -4.09
CA ASP A 32 7.23 -3.12 -5.29
C ASP A 32 7.56 -2.30 -6.55
N LYS A 33 7.24 -1.00 -6.57
CA LYS A 33 7.66 -0.08 -7.66
C LYS A 33 9.18 0.00 -7.80
N LYS A 34 9.92 0.13 -6.70
CA LYS A 34 11.39 0.13 -6.71
C LYS A 34 11.97 -1.19 -7.21
N ALA A 35 11.29 -2.30 -6.95
CA ALA A 35 11.63 -3.62 -7.48
C ALA A 35 11.19 -3.84 -8.94
N GLY A 36 10.73 -2.80 -9.64
CA GLY A 36 10.28 -2.87 -11.04
C GLY A 36 8.88 -3.46 -11.22
N LYS A 37 8.15 -3.75 -10.13
CA LYS A 37 6.77 -4.23 -10.19
C LYS A 37 5.83 -3.04 -10.44
N SER A 38 5.28 -2.97 -11.64
CA SER A 38 4.28 -1.97 -12.05
C SER A 38 2.90 -2.65 -12.18
N SER A 39 1.94 -2.06 -12.91
CA SER A 39 0.57 -2.58 -13.10
C SER A 39 0.47 -4.06 -13.51
N CYS A 40 1.56 -4.67 -13.99
CA CYS A 40 1.68 -6.10 -14.33
C CYS A 40 2.25 -7.01 -13.21
N GLY A 41 2.49 -6.50 -11.99
CA GLY A 41 2.95 -7.28 -10.84
C GLY A 41 4.41 -7.74 -10.87
N GLY A 42 5.17 -7.37 -11.92
CA GLY A 42 6.58 -7.77 -12.10
C GLY A 42 6.79 -9.18 -12.64
N SER A 43 5.71 -9.87 -13.03
CA SER A 43 5.74 -11.22 -13.62
C SER A 43 5.63 -11.17 -15.15
N CYS A 44 6.40 -10.30 -15.81
CA CYS A 44 6.31 -10.07 -17.26
C CYS A 44 6.58 -11.34 -18.09
N SER A 45 7.30 -12.32 -17.54
CA SER A 45 7.57 -13.62 -18.16
C SER A 45 6.34 -14.52 -18.35
N HIS A 46 5.26 -14.29 -17.60
CA HIS A 46 4.00 -15.03 -17.71
C HIS A 46 2.80 -14.10 -17.95
N CYS A 47 3.06 -12.83 -18.26
CA CYS A 47 2.03 -11.85 -18.56
C CYS A 47 1.46 -12.13 -19.95
N ALA A 48 0.13 -12.17 -20.10
CA ALA A 48 -0.54 -12.31 -21.39
C ALA A 48 -0.12 -11.22 -22.41
N MET A 49 0.45 -10.11 -21.92
CA MET A 49 0.97 -8.99 -22.70
C MET A 49 2.51 -8.97 -22.81
N GLY A 50 3.21 -10.04 -22.40
CA GLY A 50 4.68 -10.09 -22.32
C GLY A 50 5.41 -9.82 -23.65
N GLY A 51 4.78 -10.11 -24.80
CA GLY A 51 5.35 -9.87 -26.14
C GLY A 51 5.19 -8.45 -26.70
N THR A 52 4.50 -7.55 -25.99
CA THR A 52 4.32 -6.14 -26.41
C THR A 52 4.93 -5.16 -25.41
N CYS A 53 5.02 -5.52 -24.12
CA CYS A 53 5.57 -4.65 -23.07
C CYS A 53 7.06 -4.29 -23.27
N HIS A 54 7.82 -5.05 -24.06
CA HIS A 54 9.25 -4.82 -24.35
C HIS A 54 9.53 -4.59 -25.85
N LYS A 55 8.59 -3.99 -26.61
CA LYS A 55 8.85 -3.58 -28.00
C LYS A 55 9.68 -2.28 -28.02
N HIS A 56 10.96 -2.34 -27.68
CA HIS A 56 12.03 -1.41 -28.07
C HIS A 56 13.39 -1.97 -27.65
#